data_AF-A0A821WVX5-F1
#
_entry.id   AF-A0A821WVX5-F1
#
_cell.length_a   1.000
_cell.length_b   1.000
_cell.length_c   1.000
_cell.angle_alpha   90.00
_cell.angle_beta   90.00
_cell.angle_gamma   90.00
#
_symmetry.space_group_name_H-M   'P 1'
#
loop_
_entity.id
_entity.type
_entity.pdbx_description
1 polymer ?
#
loop_
_entity_poly.entity_id
_entity_poly.type
_entity_poly.pdbx_seq_one_letter_code
_entity_poly.pdbx_strand_id
1 'polypeptide(L)'
;MSSAEVADNSVDPPAKKRKLNKAEASCKSSAMANNGTRVEDEIDESLYSRQLYVLGHDAMRRMASSDVLISGLGGLGVEVAKNVILGGVKSVTLHDERTCKVSDLSSQFYLSEASIGQNRAVASCEQLAELNHYVPTTAYTETLTEEFLQKFRVVVLTGATRAEQDRVAAITHANNIALIIADTRGLFSQVFCDFGPEFTVYDVTGENPVSAMVADITHEYEAVVTCLDDTRHGLEDGDYVTFSEVQGMTELNGCEPRKIKVMGPYTFSIGDTTTFSKYARGGIVTQVKMPKKTSF
;
A
#
# COMPACT_ATOMS: atom_id res chain seq x y z
N MET A 1 -15.01 71.47 22.81
CA MET A 1 -15.21 70.67 21.58
C MET A 1 -13.84 70.43 20.97
N SER A 2 -13.22 69.25 20.95
CA SER A 2 -13.52 67.97 21.61
C SER A 2 -12.18 67.33 21.98
N SER A 3 -12.08 66.66 23.12
CA SER A 3 -10.91 65.81 23.44
C SER A 3 -11.01 64.48 22.73
N ALA A 4 -9.87 63.91 22.32
CA ALA A 4 -9.71 62.50 22.00
C ALA A 4 -8.23 62.12 22.22
N GLU A 5 -7.97 61.34 23.27
CA GLU A 5 -6.64 60.79 23.55
C GLU A 5 -6.41 59.53 22.70
N VAL A 6 -5.16 59.31 22.27
CA VAL A 6 -4.77 58.08 21.58
C VAL A 6 -4.15 57.14 22.61
N ALA A 7 -4.83 56.03 22.89
CA ALA A 7 -4.35 55.01 23.81
C ALA A 7 -3.38 54.04 23.12
N ASP A 8 -2.18 53.90 23.69
CA ASP A 8 -1.19 52.90 23.29
C ASP A 8 -1.42 51.60 24.08
N ASN A 9 -1.76 50.51 23.38
CA ASN A 9 -2.08 49.21 23.97
C ASN A 9 -1.03 48.16 23.55
N SER A 10 0.16 48.24 24.15
CA SER A 10 1.06 47.10 24.19
C SER A 10 0.64 46.14 25.32
N VAL A 11 0.48 44.86 25.00
CA VAL A 11 0.12 43.81 25.97
C VAL A 11 1.10 42.66 25.84
N ASP A 12 2.05 42.58 26.78
CA ASP A 12 2.98 41.46 26.87
C ASP A 12 2.26 40.15 27.24
N PRO A 13 2.68 38.99 26.69
CA PRO A 13 2.06 37.70 26.96
C PRO A 13 2.40 37.17 28.38
N PRO A 14 1.44 36.56 29.11
CA PRO A 14 1.64 36.18 30.51
C PRO A 14 2.46 34.91 30.69
N ALA A 15 3.60 35.02 31.38
CA ALA A 15 4.46 33.89 31.74
C ALA A 15 3.81 32.98 32.81
N LYS A 16 3.54 31.71 32.49
CA LYS A 16 3.06 30.71 33.47
C LYS A 16 4.21 30.13 34.30
N LYS A 17 4.11 30.27 35.63
CA LYS A 17 5.10 29.79 36.61
C LYS A 17 5.18 28.26 36.66
N ARG A 18 6.41 27.74 36.60
CA ARG A 18 6.79 26.33 36.80
C ARG A 18 6.62 25.94 38.28
N LYS A 19 5.77 24.95 38.59
CA LYS A 19 5.72 24.31 39.92
C LYS A 19 6.61 23.05 39.95
N LEU A 20 7.48 22.98 40.94
CA LEU A 20 8.24 21.78 41.30
C LEU A 20 7.51 21.05 42.44
N ASN A 21 7.44 19.73 42.40
CA ASN A 21 7.10 18.87 43.54
C ASN A 21 7.99 17.60 43.52
N LYS A 22 8.52 17.25 44.69
CA LYS A 22 9.29 16.05 45.07
C LYS A 22 9.13 15.97 46.60
N ALA A 23 8.81 14.88 47.30
CA ALA A 23 8.43 13.50 46.96
C ALA A 23 7.44 13.00 48.08
N GLU A 24 7.18 11.73 48.43
CA GLU A 24 7.67 10.40 48.02
C GLU A 24 6.65 9.28 48.42
N ALA A 25 6.95 8.02 48.06
CA ALA A 25 6.50 6.74 48.64
C ALA A 25 5.07 6.53 49.22
N SER A 26 4.25 5.66 48.57
CA SER A 26 3.99 4.28 49.06
C SER A 26 2.82 3.58 48.31
N CYS A 27 2.77 2.24 48.44
CA CYS A 27 1.66 1.31 48.16
C CYS A 27 1.37 0.78 46.74
N LYS A 28 1.78 -0.50 46.57
CA LYS A 28 1.05 -1.63 45.96
C LYS A 28 0.96 -1.71 44.43
N SER A 29 1.79 -2.61 43.90
CA SER A 29 1.67 -3.22 42.57
C SER A 29 0.38 -4.03 42.43
N SER A 30 -0.61 -3.49 41.70
CA SER A 30 -1.68 -4.29 41.11
C SER A 30 -1.15 -4.98 39.85
N ALA A 31 -0.73 -6.24 39.97
CA ALA A 31 -0.49 -7.09 38.82
C ALA A 31 -1.83 -7.42 38.15
N MET A 32 -2.25 -6.62 37.17
CA MET A 32 -3.30 -7.02 36.24
C MET A 32 -2.66 -7.91 35.18
N ALA A 33 -2.86 -9.22 35.31
CA ALA A 33 -2.51 -10.19 34.29
C ALA A 33 -3.41 -9.94 33.07
N ASN A 34 -2.90 -9.19 32.09
CA ASN A 34 -3.56 -9.10 30.80
C ASN A 34 -3.35 -10.44 30.10
N ASN A 35 -4.42 -11.24 30.01
CA ASN A 35 -4.37 -12.60 29.48
C ASN A 35 -4.23 -12.49 27.95
N GLY A 36 -2.99 -12.33 27.49
CA GLY A 36 -2.64 -11.97 26.13
C GLY A 36 -2.85 -13.11 25.14
N THR A 37 -4.10 -13.32 24.74
CA THR A 37 -4.36 -13.76 23.36
C THR A 37 -3.85 -12.63 22.46
N ARG A 38 -2.65 -12.79 21.89
CA ARG A 38 -2.12 -11.81 20.93
C ARG A 38 -3.06 -11.83 19.73
N VAL A 39 -3.74 -10.72 19.47
CA VAL A 39 -4.49 -10.51 18.23
C VAL A 39 -3.45 -10.19 17.16
N GLU A 40 -2.83 -11.21 16.60
CA GLU A 40 -1.73 -11.05 15.62
C GLU A 40 -2.22 -10.64 14.21
N ASP A 41 -3.55 -10.60 14.00
CA ASP A 41 -4.19 -10.35 12.70
C ASP A 41 -4.85 -8.96 12.54
N GLU A 42 -4.86 -8.12 13.58
CA GLU A 42 -5.56 -6.83 13.55
C GLU A 42 -4.58 -5.68 13.22
N ILE A 43 -4.86 -4.96 12.13
CA ILE A 43 -4.04 -3.84 11.65
C ILE A 43 -4.23 -2.66 12.61
N ASP A 44 -3.14 -2.08 13.13
CA ASP A 44 -3.21 -0.86 13.93
C ASP A 44 -3.66 0.33 13.08
N GLU A 45 -4.97 0.60 13.09
CA GLU A 45 -5.57 1.73 12.38
C GLU A 45 -5.07 3.08 12.91
N SER A 46 -4.59 3.17 14.16
CA SER A 46 -4.07 4.42 14.72
C SER A 46 -2.74 4.82 14.07
N LEU A 47 -1.91 3.84 13.74
CA LEU A 47 -0.67 4.01 12.98
C LEU A 47 -0.93 4.14 11.48
N TYR A 48 -1.70 3.21 10.90
CA TYR A 48 -1.86 3.07 9.45
C TYR A 48 -3.05 3.85 8.85
N SER A 49 -3.80 4.63 9.63
CA SER A 49 -5.02 5.36 9.20
C SER A 49 -4.95 5.94 7.78
N ARG A 50 -3.89 6.72 7.48
CA ARG A 50 -3.75 7.38 6.16
C ARG A 50 -3.40 6.42 5.03
N GLN A 51 -2.68 5.35 5.33
CA GLN A 51 -2.28 4.33 4.36
C GLN A 51 -3.43 3.37 4.03
N LEU A 52 -4.33 3.12 5.00
CA LEU A 52 -5.53 2.31 4.82
C LEU A 52 -6.48 2.89 3.76
N TYR A 53 -6.59 4.22 3.64
CA TYR A 53 -7.38 4.86 2.56
C TYR A 53 -6.77 4.74 1.15
N VAL A 54 -5.51 4.28 1.04
CA VAL A 54 -4.80 4.11 -0.25
C VAL A 54 -4.73 2.62 -0.64
N LEU A 55 -4.50 1.73 0.33
CA LEU A 55 -4.26 0.30 0.07
C LEU A 55 -5.44 -0.60 0.45
N GLY A 56 -6.30 -0.16 1.37
CA GLY A 56 -7.34 -1.00 1.97
C GLY A 56 -6.81 -2.10 2.90
N HIS A 57 -7.69 -2.68 3.71
CA HIS A 57 -7.30 -3.72 4.68
C HIS A 57 -6.74 -4.99 4.01
N ASP A 58 -7.30 -5.41 2.87
CA ASP A 58 -6.93 -6.68 2.24
C ASP A 58 -5.51 -6.67 1.66
N ALA A 59 -5.06 -5.54 1.10
CA ALA A 59 -3.67 -5.38 0.68
C ALA A 59 -2.73 -5.33 1.89
N MET A 60 -3.10 -4.59 2.95
CA MET A 60 -2.34 -4.51 4.19
C MET A 60 -2.14 -5.87 4.87
N ARG A 61 -3.17 -6.74 4.95
CA ARG A 61 -3.01 -8.11 5.49
C ARG A 61 -2.03 -8.97 4.66
N ARG A 62 -1.99 -8.77 3.34
CA ARG A 62 -1.04 -9.47 2.44
C ARG A 62 0.40 -8.93 2.59
N MET A 63 0.55 -7.63 2.86
CA MET A 63 1.84 -7.02 3.19
C MET A 63 2.37 -7.54 4.53
N ALA A 64 1.53 -7.54 5.56
CA ALA A 64 1.85 -8.05 6.91
C ALA A 64 2.21 -9.55 6.96
N SER A 65 2.00 -10.30 5.88
CA SER A 65 2.42 -11.70 5.72
C SER A 65 3.59 -11.92 4.75
N SER A 66 4.14 -10.85 4.15
CA SER A 66 5.23 -10.89 3.18
C SER A 66 6.60 -10.55 3.80
N ASP A 67 7.55 -11.50 3.77
CA ASP A 67 8.95 -11.26 4.13
C ASP A 67 9.72 -10.67 2.93
N VAL A 68 10.49 -9.59 3.15
CA VAL A 68 11.16 -8.83 2.10
C VAL A 68 12.68 -8.77 2.29
N LEU A 69 13.45 -9.10 1.25
CA LEU A 69 14.90 -8.91 1.18
C LEU A 69 15.22 -7.65 0.38
N ILE A 70 16.12 -6.80 0.90
CA ILE A 70 16.64 -5.63 0.20
C ILE A 70 18.17 -5.72 0.13
N SER A 71 18.68 -6.00 -1.06
CA SER A 71 20.11 -6.20 -1.35
C SER A 71 20.75 -4.92 -1.90
N GLY A 72 21.86 -4.51 -1.28
CA GLY A 72 22.56 -3.26 -1.48
C GLY A 72 21.96 -2.13 -0.64
N LEU A 73 22.69 -1.67 0.38
CA LEU A 73 22.31 -0.56 1.27
C LEU A 73 23.12 0.71 0.95
N GLY A 74 23.15 1.08 -0.33
CA GLY A 74 23.46 2.44 -0.75
C GLY A 74 22.25 3.37 -0.62
N GLY A 75 22.35 4.61 -1.10
CA GLY A 75 21.27 5.61 -1.01
C GLY A 75 19.91 5.16 -1.57
N LEU A 76 19.90 4.42 -2.68
CA LEU A 76 18.67 3.85 -3.24
C LEU A 76 18.07 2.76 -2.34
N GLY A 77 18.90 1.81 -1.89
CA GLY A 77 18.44 0.70 -1.06
C GLY A 77 17.93 1.13 0.31
N VAL A 78 18.55 2.13 0.95
CA VAL A 78 18.05 2.67 2.22
C VAL A 78 16.72 3.42 2.07
N GLU A 79 16.52 4.12 0.94
CA GLU A 79 15.25 4.79 0.63
C GLU A 79 14.13 3.78 0.39
N VAL A 80 14.41 2.69 -0.34
CA VAL A 80 13.47 1.56 -0.47
C VAL A 80 13.19 0.93 0.90
N ALA A 81 14.21 0.63 1.70
CA ALA A 81 14.05 0.02 3.01
C ALA A 81 13.19 0.86 3.96
N LYS A 82 13.44 2.17 4.04
CA LYS A 82 12.62 3.12 4.81
C LYS A 82 11.14 3.02 4.43
N ASN A 83 10.84 3.09 3.13
CA ASN A 83 9.46 3.09 2.65
C ASN A 83 8.76 1.72 2.83
N VAL A 84 9.49 0.61 2.67
CA VAL A 84 8.96 -0.76 2.91
C VAL A 84 8.69 -1.02 4.39
N ILE A 85 9.59 -0.58 5.30
CA ILE A 85 9.43 -0.73 6.75
C ILE A 85 8.26 0.12 7.25
N LEU A 86 8.16 1.40 6.83
CA LEU A 86 7.00 2.25 7.13
C LEU A 86 5.71 1.67 6.55
N GLY A 87 5.78 0.98 5.42
CA GLY A 87 4.64 0.30 4.80
C GLY A 87 4.04 -0.85 5.60
N GLY A 88 4.75 -1.43 6.59
CA GLY A 88 4.19 -2.48 7.45
C GLY A 88 4.15 -3.87 6.79
N VAL A 89 5.30 -4.35 6.30
CA VAL A 89 5.47 -5.74 5.83
C VAL A 89 5.76 -6.69 7.00
N LYS A 90 5.73 -8.02 6.77
CA LYS A 90 5.97 -9.02 7.83
C LYS A 90 7.37 -8.90 8.47
N SER A 91 8.40 -8.76 7.63
CA SER A 91 9.78 -8.57 8.05
C SER A 91 10.62 -7.99 6.92
N VAL A 92 11.73 -7.34 7.28
CA VAL A 92 12.72 -6.82 6.33
C VAL A 92 14.11 -7.35 6.67
N THR A 93 14.77 -7.95 5.68
CA THR A 93 16.20 -8.27 5.76
C THR A 93 16.99 -7.31 4.87
N LEU A 94 17.92 -6.61 5.49
CA LEU A 94 18.85 -5.68 4.85
C LEU A 94 20.13 -6.44 4.51
N HIS A 95 20.48 -6.56 3.23
CA HIS A 95 21.67 -7.26 2.78
C HIS A 95 22.68 -6.32 2.13
N ASP A 96 23.95 -6.37 2.55
CA ASP A 96 25.05 -5.80 1.79
C ASP A 96 26.37 -6.47 2.18
N GLU A 97 27.20 -6.81 1.19
CA GLU A 97 28.56 -7.33 1.41
C GLU A 97 29.58 -6.17 1.54
N ARG A 98 29.17 -4.92 1.27
CA ARG A 98 30.05 -3.74 1.20
C ARG A 98 30.13 -2.97 2.52
N THR A 99 31.32 -2.44 2.80
CA THR A 99 31.55 -1.46 3.85
C THR A 99 31.25 -0.03 3.39
N CYS A 100 30.84 0.82 4.33
CA CYS A 100 30.59 2.25 4.13
C CYS A 100 31.86 2.97 3.71
N LYS A 101 31.73 3.83 2.69
CA LYS A 101 32.74 4.75 2.19
C LYS A 101 32.20 6.18 2.23
N VAL A 102 33.09 7.17 2.20
CA VAL A 102 32.73 8.61 2.14
C VAL A 102 31.71 8.92 1.02
N SER A 103 31.81 8.22 -0.13
CA SER A 103 30.87 8.38 -1.24
C SER A 103 29.42 7.98 -0.93
N ASP A 104 29.20 7.07 0.03
CA ASP A 104 27.85 6.60 0.38
C ASP A 104 27.06 7.68 1.14
N LEU A 105 27.76 8.52 1.92
CA LEU A 105 27.21 9.65 2.68
C LEU A 105 26.51 10.70 1.79
N SER A 106 26.75 10.67 0.48
CA SER A 106 26.09 11.57 -0.48
C SER A 106 24.57 11.33 -0.62
N SER A 107 24.07 10.16 -0.18
CA SER A 107 22.64 9.81 -0.32
C SER A 107 22.13 8.77 0.69
N GLN A 108 23.01 8.05 1.39
CA GLN A 108 22.64 7.13 2.46
C GLN A 108 22.52 7.93 3.77
N PHE A 109 21.31 8.35 4.11
CA PHE A 109 21.00 9.28 5.21
C PHE A 109 21.06 8.69 6.63
N TYR A 110 21.28 7.38 6.79
CA TYR A 110 21.59 6.74 8.07
C TYR A 110 23.09 6.49 8.29
N LEU A 111 23.93 6.69 7.27
CA LEU A 111 25.39 6.57 7.45
C LEU A 111 25.99 7.93 7.87
N SER A 112 26.99 7.87 8.73
CA SER A 112 27.78 9.02 9.18
C SER A 112 29.28 8.77 8.95
N GLU A 113 30.12 9.77 9.19
CA GLU A 113 31.59 9.59 9.14
C GLU A 113 32.07 8.49 10.10
N ALA A 114 31.40 8.31 11.26
CA ALA A 114 31.69 7.24 12.20
C ALA A 114 31.33 5.83 11.67
N SER A 115 30.46 5.75 10.66
CA SER A 115 30.07 4.50 10.01
C SER A 115 31.10 4.01 8.99
N ILE A 116 32.07 4.84 8.59
CA ILE A 116 33.06 4.50 7.55
C ILE A 116 33.84 3.23 7.95
N GLY A 117 33.96 2.28 7.02
CA GLY A 117 34.59 0.98 7.25
C GLY A 117 33.69 -0.08 7.90
N GLN A 118 32.55 0.30 8.49
CA GLN A 118 31.53 -0.65 8.97
C GLN A 118 30.70 -1.19 7.80
N ASN A 119 30.10 -2.38 7.94
CA ASN A 119 29.18 -2.91 6.94
C ASN A 119 27.93 -2.01 6.81
N ARG A 120 27.50 -1.69 5.58
CA ARG A 120 26.41 -0.71 5.36
C ARG A 120 25.05 -1.19 5.91
N ALA A 121 24.71 -2.47 5.74
CA ALA A 121 23.46 -3.01 6.26
C ALA A 121 23.43 -3.02 7.79
N VAL A 122 24.52 -3.46 8.43
CA VAL A 122 24.67 -3.47 9.89
C VAL A 122 24.59 -2.05 10.45
N ALA A 123 25.34 -1.09 9.87
CA ALA A 123 25.45 0.27 10.37
C ALA A 123 24.12 1.06 10.33
N SER A 124 23.18 0.71 9.43
CA SER A 124 21.86 1.33 9.37
C SER A 124 20.73 0.51 10.01
N CYS A 125 20.99 -0.73 10.48
CA CYS A 125 19.94 -1.67 10.85
C CYS A 125 19.09 -1.20 12.03
N GLU A 126 19.72 -0.66 13.08
CA GLU A 126 19.05 -0.19 14.30
C GLU A 126 18.11 0.99 13.99
N GLN A 127 18.61 2.00 13.28
CA GLN A 127 17.84 3.20 12.92
C GLN A 127 16.71 2.92 11.91
N LEU A 128 16.86 1.88 11.06
CA LEU A 128 15.78 1.41 10.20
C LEU A 128 14.71 0.64 11.01
N ALA A 129 15.10 -0.15 12.01
CA ALA A 129 14.16 -0.87 12.88
C ALA A 129 13.33 0.09 13.77
N GLU A 130 13.86 1.27 14.11
CA GLU A 130 13.13 2.32 14.83
C GLU A 130 11.93 2.89 14.06
N LEU A 131 11.90 2.77 12.73
CA LEU A 131 10.81 3.31 11.90
C LEU A 131 9.46 2.64 12.15
N ASN A 132 9.45 1.34 12.47
CA ASN A 132 8.23 0.58 12.65
C ASN A 132 8.44 -0.67 13.52
N HIS A 133 7.99 -0.63 14.78
CA HIS A 133 8.12 -1.75 15.72
C HIS A 133 7.32 -3.01 15.33
N TYR A 134 6.39 -2.91 14.36
CA TYR A 134 5.68 -4.08 13.82
C TYR A 134 6.50 -4.85 12.77
N VAL A 135 7.63 -4.30 12.29
CA VAL A 135 8.44 -4.87 11.21
C VAL A 135 9.83 -5.25 11.72
N PRO A 136 10.04 -6.51 12.15
CA PRO A 136 11.35 -7.05 12.47
C PRO A 136 12.34 -6.79 11.33
N THR A 137 13.36 -5.99 11.61
CA THR A 137 14.38 -5.58 10.65
C THR A 137 15.72 -6.16 11.06
N THR A 138 16.36 -6.90 10.16
CA THR A 138 17.62 -7.62 10.43
C THR A 138 18.66 -7.36 9.34
N ALA A 139 19.95 -7.48 9.68
CA ALA A 139 21.04 -7.35 8.73
C ALA A 139 21.63 -8.72 8.35
N TYR A 140 21.97 -8.88 7.07
CA TYR A 140 22.68 -10.03 6.52
C TYR A 140 23.89 -9.57 5.70
N THR A 141 25.02 -10.27 5.82
CA THR A 141 26.32 -9.82 5.28
C THR A 141 27.10 -10.90 4.54
N GLU A 142 26.52 -12.10 4.39
CA GLU A 142 27.11 -13.19 3.61
C GLU A 142 26.51 -13.19 2.19
N THR A 143 27.21 -13.81 1.25
CA THR A 143 26.77 -13.90 -0.15
C THR A 143 25.42 -14.62 -0.30
N LEU A 144 24.53 -14.09 -1.13
CA LEU A 144 23.18 -14.60 -1.33
C LEU A 144 23.15 -16.00 -1.97
N THR A 145 22.84 -17.03 -1.20
CA THR A 145 22.57 -18.39 -1.71
C THR A 145 21.13 -18.54 -2.18
N GLU A 146 20.84 -19.57 -2.99
CA GLU A 146 19.47 -19.87 -3.42
C GLU A 146 18.56 -20.22 -2.24
N GLU A 147 19.03 -21.03 -1.31
CA GLU A 147 18.31 -21.44 -0.10
C GLU A 147 18.05 -20.25 0.84
N PHE A 148 18.85 -19.19 0.76
CA PHE A 148 18.59 -17.95 1.46
C PHE A 148 17.49 -17.13 0.77
N LEU A 149 17.55 -17.00 -0.57
CA LEU A 149 16.55 -16.27 -1.37
C LEU A 149 15.14 -16.87 -1.24
N GLN A 150 15.03 -18.21 -1.20
CA GLN A 150 13.75 -18.94 -1.04
C GLN A 150 12.98 -18.63 0.26
N LYS A 151 13.57 -17.91 1.22
CA LYS A 151 12.90 -17.49 2.46
C LYS A 151 12.00 -16.26 2.29
N PHE A 152 12.12 -15.54 1.17
CA PHE A 152 11.47 -14.24 0.97
C PHE A 152 10.33 -14.32 -0.05
N ARG A 153 9.31 -13.48 0.15
CA ARG A 153 8.22 -13.30 -0.82
C ARG A 153 8.62 -12.28 -1.91
N VAL A 154 9.43 -11.30 -1.54
CA VAL A 154 9.92 -10.23 -2.43
C VAL A 154 11.43 -10.03 -2.22
N VAL A 155 12.17 -9.94 -3.33
CA VAL A 155 13.61 -9.61 -3.35
C VAL A 155 13.80 -8.33 -4.14
N VAL A 156 14.42 -7.33 -3.51
CA VAL A 156 14.85 -6.09 -4.17
C VAL A 156 16.38 -6.10 -4.33
N LEU A 157 16.87 -5.88 -5.55
CA LEU A 157 18.31 -5.73 -5.83
C LEU A 157 18.64 -4.29 -6.21
N THR A 158 19.63 -3.70 -5.54
CA THR A 158 20.15 -2.37 -5.88
C THR A 158 21.68 -2.31 -5.96
N GLY A 159 22.21 -1.67 -7.00
CA GLY A 159 23.65 -1.51 -7.18
C GLY A 159 24.42 -2.83 -7.29
N ALA A 160 23.76 -3.88 -7.79
CA ALA A 160 24.34 -5.20 -8.06
C ALA A 160 25.09 -5.20 -9.41
N THR A 161 25.86 -6.26 -9.68
CA THR A 161 26.45 -6.47 -11.02
C THR A 161 25.41 -7.10 -11.94
N ARG A 162 25.59 -6.96 -13.26
CA ARG A 162 24.65 -7.56 -14.22
C ARG A 162 24.59 -9.09 -14.10
N ALA A 163 25.73 -9.75 -13.92
CA ALA A 163 25.79 -11.20 -13.72
C ALA A 163 25.04 -11.64 -12.45
N GLU A 164 25.10 -10.85 -11.38
CA GLU A 164 24.36 -11.13 -10.15
C GLU A 164 22.85 -10.87 -10.31
N GLN A 165 22.46 -9.83 -11.03
CA GLN A 165 21.08 -9.57 -11.43
C GLN A 165 20.49 -10.75 -12.22
N ASP A 166 21.20 -11.22 -13.26
CA ASP A 166 20.76 -12.34 -14.10
C ASP A 166 20.71 -13.66 -13.29
N ARG A 167 21.66 -13.91 -12.38
CA ARG A 167 21.69 -15.09 -11.49
C ARG A 167 20.50 -15.11 -10.54
N VAL A 168 20.28 -14.02 -9.80
CA VAL A 168 19.18 -13.94 -8.83
C VAL A 168 17.83 -13.97 -9.54
N ALA A 169 17.70 -13.32 -10.71
CA ALA A 169 16.46 -13.35 -11.48
C ALA A 169 16.04 -14.76 -11.90
N ALA A 170 16.99 -15.58 -12.38
CA ALA A 170 16.71 -16.97 -12.72
C ALA A 170 16.21 -17.77 -11.49
N ILE A 171 16.81 -17.56 -10.31
CA ILE A 171 16.41 -18.21 -9.06
C ILE A 171 15.01 -17.73 -8.62
N THR A 172 14.76 -16.41 -8.60
CA THR A 172 13.49 -15.86 -8.10
C THR A 172 12.32 -16.23 -9.00
N HIS A 173 12.48 -16.16 -10.33
CA HIS A 173 11.43 -16.53 -11.27
C HIS A 173 11.08 -18.03 -11.16
N ALA A 174 12.10 -18.90 -11.11
CA ALA A 174 11.89 -20.35 -10.97
C ALA A 174 11.19 -20.75 -9.65
N ASN A 175 11.37 -19.96 -8.58
CA ASN A 175 10.78 -20.20 -7.26
C ASN A 175 9.52 -19.35 -6.97
N ASN A 176 8.97 -18.63 -7.95
CA ASN A 176 7.80 -17.75 -7.81
C ASN A 176 7.98 -16.68 -6.70
N ILE A 177 9.17 -16.11 -6.62
CA ILE A 177 9.55 -15.01 -5.72
C ILE A 177 9.50 -13.71 -6.53
N ALA A 178 8.80 -12.69 -6.04
CA ALA A 178 8.73 -11.42 -6.74
C ALA A 178 10.08 -10.70 -6.71
N LEU A 179 10.58 -10.28 -7.86
CA LEU A 179 11.85 -9.58 -8.04
C LEU A 179 11.63 -8.13 -8.46
N ILE A 180 12.36 -7.23 -7.81
CA ILE A 180 12.50 -5.84 -8.25
C ILE A 180 13.99 -5.52 -8.36
N ILE A 181 14.43 -5.05 -9.52
CA ILE A 181 15.81 -4.58 -9.73
C ILE A 181 15.75 -3.08 -9.97
N ALA A 182 16.48 -2.30 -9.17
CA ALA A 182 16.54 -0.86 -9.33
C ALA A 182 17.98 -0.34 -9.22
N ASP A 183 18.42 0.48 -10.17
CA ASP A 183 19.74 1.12 -10.14
C ASP A 183 19.64 2.61 -10.44
N THR A 184 20.54 3.39 -9.84
CA THR A 184 20.74 4.81 -10.13
C THR A 184 22.20 5.09 -10.53
N ARG A 185 22.38 5.95 -11.54
CA ARG A 185 23.67 6.31 -12.15
C ARG A 185 23.68 7.81 -12.45
N GLY A 186 23.93 8.61 -11.42
CA GLY A 186 23.82 10.07 -11.51
C GLY A 186 22.37 10.50 -11.74
N LEU A 187 22.10 11.15 -12.88
CA LEU A 187 20.74 11.58 -13.27
C LEU A 187 19.89 10.47 -13.91
N PHE A 188 20.46 9.30 -14.18
CA PHE A 188 19.76 8.18 -14.82
C PHE A 188 19.35 7.13 -13.79
N SER A 189 18.22 6.48 -14.03
CA SER A 189 17.74 5.34 -13.25
C SER A 189 17.14 4.26 -14.15
N GLN A 190 17.03 3.05 -13.61
CA GLN A 190 16.24 1.96 -14.18
C GLN A 190 15.47 1.26 -13.06
N VAL A 191 14.28 0.75 -13.39
CA VAL A 191 13.51 -0.18 -12.56
C VAL A 191 13.03 -1.31 -13.46
N PHE A 192 13.19 -2.54 -13.02
CA PHE A 192 12.71 -3.76 -13.65
C PHE A 192 11.94 -4.58 -12.61
N CYS A 193 10.82 -5.16 -13.00
CA CYS A 193 9.97 -5.98 -12.14
C CYS A 193 9.67 -7.30 -12.84
N ASP A 194 9.80 -8.39 -12.10
CA ASP A 194 9.38 -9.74 -12.50
C ASP A 194 8.62 -10.35 -11.32
N PHE A 195 7.32 -10.56 -11.48
CA PHE A 195 6.45 -11.13 -10.45
C PHE A 195 6.05 -12.58 -10.75
N GLY A 196 6.82 -13.25 -11.61
CA GLY A 196 6.62 -14.63 -12.00
C GLY A 196 5.60 -14.85 -13.12
N PRO A 197 5.40 -16.11 -13.53
CA PRO A 197 4.57 -16.47 -14.69
C PRO A 197 3.06 -16.27 -14.47
N GLU A 198 2.60 -16.17 -13.21
CA GLU A 198 1.19 -15.89 -12.90
C GLU A 198 1.06 -14.97 -11.68
N PHE A 199 0.78 -13.69 -11.95
CA PHE A 199 0.51 -12.65 -10.96
C PHE A 199 -0.92 -12.15 -11.09
N THR A 200 -1.67 -12.12 -9.97
CA THR A 200 -3.07 -11.63 -9.97
C THR A 200 -3.14 -10.21 -9.40
N VAL A 201 -3.52 -9.27 -10.26
CA VAL A 201 -3.85 -7.88 -9.92
C VAL A 201 -5.32 -7.82 -9.53
N TYR A 202 -5.64 -7.46 -8.28
CA TYR A 202 -7.02 -7.43 -7.77
C TYR A 202 -7.72 -6.10 -8.02
N ASP A 203 -6.96 -5.01 -7.96
CA ASP A 203 -7.35 -3.68 -8.44
C ASP A 203 -6.20 -3.14 -9.28
N VAL A 204 -6.52 -2.65 -10.48
CA VAL A 204 -5.57 -2.12 -11.46
C VAL A 204 -5.33 -0.61 -11.25
N THR A 205 -6.21 0.05 -10.49
CA THR A 205 -6.34 1.51 -10.42
C THR A 205 -6.20 2.08 -9.01
N GLY A 206 -6.74 1.42 -7.99
CA GLY A 206 -6.90 2.00 -6.65
C GLY A 206 -8.04 3.02 -6.55
N GLU A 207 -8.79 3.24 -7.65
CA GLU A 207 -9.94 4.13 -7.70
C GLU A 207 -11.19 3.43 -7.18
N ASN A 208 -11.97 4.14 -6.35
CA ASN A 208 -13.21 3.61 -5.79
C ASN A 208 -14.16 3.10 -6.91
N PRO A 209 -14.83 1.95 -6.72
CA PRO A 209 -15.81 1.47 -7.68
C PRO A 209 -16.92 2.50 -7.90
N VAL A 210 -17.20 2.81 -9.17
CA VAL A 210 -18.22 3.81 -9.52
C VAL A 210 -19.62 3.22 -9.36
N SER A 211 -20.54 3.98 -8.77
CA SER A 211 -21.95 3.63 -8.66
C SER A 211 -22.84 4.71 -9.27
N ALA A 212 -23.96 4.29 -9.87
CA ALA A 212 -24.96 5.18 -10.47
C ALA A 212 -26.39 4.68 -10.18
N MET A 213 -27.36 5.60 -10.17
CA MET A 213 -28.78 5.24 -10.06
C MET A 213 -29.34 4.85 -11.42
N VAL A 214 -30.14 3.78 -11.43
CA VAL A 214 -30.84 3.28 -12.62
C VAL A 214 -32.17 4.02 -12.78
N ALA A 215 -32.40 4.55 -13.99
CA ALA A 215 -33.66 5.13 -14.42
C ALA A 215 -34.55 4.10 -15.11
N ASP A 216 -33.99 3.32 -16.04
CA ASP A 216 -34.69 2.24 -16.78
C ASP A 216 -33.75 1.08 -17.16
N ILE A 217 -34.32 -0.12 -17.35
CA ILE A 217 -33.62 -1.29 -17.90
C ILE A 217 -34.53 -1.97 -18.92
N THR A 218 -34.08 -2.05 -20.17
CA THR A 218 -34.86 -2.70 -21.23
C THR A 218 -34.91 -4.23 -21.07
N HIS A 219 -36.00 -4.83 -21.53
CA HIS A 219 -36.25 -6.28 -21.47
C HIS A 219 -36.02 -6.88 -22.87
N GLU A 220 -34.76 -7.14 -23.20
CA GLU A 220 -34.31 -7.60 -24.52
C GLU A 220 -32.96 -8.35 -24.45
N TYR A 221 -32.47 -8.84 -25.59
CA TYR A 221 -31.26 -9.67 -25.65
C TYR A 221 -29.95 -8.88 -25.44
N GLU A 222 -29.96 -7.59 -25.76
CA GLU A 222 -28.88 -6.63 -25.46
C GLU A 222 -29.49 -5.52 -24.61
N ALA A 223 -29.82 -5.85 -23.36
CA ALA A 223 -30.53 -4.95 -22.46
C ALA A 223 -29.70 -3.69 -22.19
N VAL A 224 -30.32 -2.53 -22.42
CA VAL A 224 -29.74 -1.22 -22.19
C VAL A 224 -30.18 -0.74 -20.81
N VAL A 225 -29.21 -0.41 -19.97
CA VAL A 225 -29.42 0.30 -18.72
C VAL A 225 -29.29 1.80 -19.00
N THR A 226 -30.28 2.56 -18.55
CA THR A 226 -30.25 4.03 -18.57
C THR A 226 -30.05 4.53 -17.15
N CYS A 227 -29.03 5.36 -16.94
CA CYS A 227 -28.79 6.04 -15.67
C CYS A 227 -29.60 7.33 -15.56
N LEU A 228 -29.77 7.84 -14.34
CA LEU A 228 -30.48 9.11 -14.10
C LEU A 228 -29.76 10.30 -14.78
N ASP A 229 -30.49 11.15 -15.51
CA ASP A 229 -29.94 12.19 -16.40
C ASP A 229 -28.93 13.17 -15.76
N ASP A 230 -29.06 13.43 -14.45
CA ASP A 230 -28.21 14.37 -13.72
C ASP A 230 -26.80 13.83 -13.40
N THR A 231 -26.55 12.52 -13.55
CA THR A 231 -25.23 11.91 -13.28
C THR A 231 -24.76 10.97 -14.39
N ARG A 232 -23.57 11.25 -14.94
CA ARG A 232 -22.88 10.31 -15.83
C ARG A 232 -22.46 9.07 -15.05
N HIS A 233 -22.54 7.89 -15.67
CA HIS A 233 -22.20 6.64 -14.97
C HIS A 233 -20.71 6.45 -14.68
N GLY A 234 -19.80 7.14 -15.38
CA GLY A 234 -18.35 7.07 -15.16
C GLY A 234 -17.65 5.76 -15.56
N LEU A 235 -18.42 4.69 -15.82
CA LEU A 235 -17.94 3.38 -16.30
C LEU A 235 -17.30 3.43 -17.70
N GLU A 236 -16.36 2.51 -17.96
CA GLU A 236 -15.65 2.34 -19.23
C GLU A 236 -16.04 1.05 -19.99
N ASP A 237 -15.64 0.94 -21.26
CA ASP A 237 -15.95 -0.21 -22.10
C ASP A 237 -15.27 -1.49 -21.60
N GLY A 238 -16.09 -2.49 -21.25
CA GLY A 238 -15.62 -3.76 -20.72
C GLY A 238 -15.39 -3.80 -19.21
N ASP A 239 -15.80 -2.76 -18.48
CA ASP A 239 -16.06 -2.83 -17.04
C ASP A 239 -17.04 -3.96 -16.69
N TYR A 240 -17.05 -4.34 -15.41
CA TYR A 240 -18.03 -5.28 -14.86
C TYR A 240 -18.87 -4.58 -13.81
N VAL A 241 -20.17 -4.93 -13.74
CA VAL A 241 -21.11 -4.34 -12.78
C VAL A 241 -21.99 -5.40 -12.12
N THR A 242 -22.50 -5.07 -10.93
CA THR A 242 -23.63 -5.75 -10.29
C THR A 242 -24.69 -4.73 -9.89
N PHE A 243 -25.88 -5.19 -9.52
CA PHE A 243 -27.02 -4.34 -9.20
C PHE A 243 -27.57 -4.60 -7.80
N SER A 244 -28.21 -3.59 -7.21
CA SER A 244 -29.03 -3.70 -6.01
C SER A 244 -30.30 -2.85 -6.15
N GLU A 245 -31.31 -3.13 -5.33
CA GLU A 245 -32.56 -2.35 -5.22
C GLU A 245 -33.42 -2.22 -6.50
N VAL A 246 -33.12 -2.99 -7.55
CA VAL A 246 -33.92 -3.03 -8.79
C VAL A 246 -35.28 -3.65 -8.50
N GLN A 247 -36.37 -2.91 -8.71
CA GLN A 247 -37.73 -3.42 -8.59
C GLN A 247 -38.28 -3.83 -9.95
N GLY A 248 -39.07 -4.90 -9.98
CA GLY A 248 -39.60 -5.49 -11.22
C GLY A 248 -38.66 -6.51 -11.83
N MET A 249 -37.39 -6.16 -12.08
CA MET A 249 -36.35 -7.08 -12.60
C MET A 249 -35.41 -7.53 -11.46
N THR A 250 -35.95 -8.28 -10.51
CA THR A 250 -35.24 -8.63 -9.26
C THR A 250 -34.08 -9.60 -9.45
N GLU A 251 -34.03 -10.29 -10.59
CA GLU A 251 -33.00 -11.27 -10.98
C GLU A 251 -31.61 -10.62 -11.16
N LEU A 252 -31.55 -9.29 -11.34
CA LEU A 252 -30.30 -8.53 -11.37
C LEU A 252 -29.72 -8.26 -9.98
N ASN A 253 -30.53 -8.29 -8.92
CA ASN A 253 -30.08 -7.89 -7.58
C ASN A 253 -29.08 -8.90 -7.01
N GLY A 254 -27.83 -8.48 -6.79
CA GLY A 254 -26.74 -9.35 -6.37
C GLY A 254 -26.33 -10.37 -7.43
N CYS A 255 -26.58 -10.09 -8.72
CA CYS A 255 -26.14 -10.99 -9.79
C CYS A 255 -24.60 -11.05 -9.87
N GLU A 256 -24.10 -12.17 -10.43
CA GLU A 256 -22.69 -12.29 -10.82
C GLU A 256 -22.26 -11.09 -11.68
N PRO A 257 -21.01 -10.60 -11.54
CA PRO A 257 -20.55 -9.41 -12.26
C PRO A 257 -20.73 -9.54 -13.77
N ARG A 258 -21.55 -8.67 -14.37
CA ARG A 258 -21.85 -8.65 -15.81
C ARG A 258 -20.93 -7.67 -16.51
N LYS A 259 -20.27 -8.11 -17.58
CA LYS A 259 -19.47 -7.24 -18.44
C LYS A 259 -20.37 -6.27 -19.19
N ILE A 260 -20.02 -4.99 -19.21
CA ILE A 260 -20.78 -3.94 -19.89
C ILE A 260 -20.17 -3.54 -21.24
N LYS A 261 -20.99 -2.86 -22.04
CA LYS A 261 -20.55 -2.08 -23.19
C LYS A 261 -21.17 -0.69 -23.15
N VAL A 262 -20.35 0.36 -23.11
CA VAL A 262 -20.80 1.75 -23.04
C VAL A 262 -21.42 2.16 -24.38
N MET A 263 -22.59 2.78 -24.35
CA MET A 263 -23.33 3.25 -25.52
C MET A 263 -23.42 4.78 -25.59
N GLY A 264 -23.31 5.45 -24.45
CA GLY A 264 -23.25 6.91 -24.31
C GLY A 264 -22.85 7.28 -22.88
N PRO A 265 -22.86 8.57 -22.50
CA PRO A 265 -22.48 9.01 -21.15
C PRO A 265 -23.48 8.64 -20.04
N TYR A 266 -24.66 8.12 -20.41
CA TYR A 266 -25.77 7.77 -19.52
C TYR A 266 -26.32 6.36 -19.77
N THR A 267 -25.75 5.61 -20.73
CA THR A 267 -26.30 4.32 -21.17
C THR A 267 -25.21 3.30 -21.51
N PHE A 268 -25.45 2.05 -21.11
CA PHE A 268 -24.59 0.91 -21.41
C PHE A 268 -25.44 -0.37 -21.54
N SER A 269 -24.98 -1.35 -22.33
CA SER A 269 -25.63 -2.67 -22.41
C SER A 269 -25.02 -3.66 -21.41
N ILE A 270 -25.85 -4.60 -20.95
CA ILE A 270 -25.49 -5.68 -20.00
C ILE A 270 -25.73 -7.09 -20.54
N GLY A 271 -26.11 -7.22 -21.81
CA GLY A 271 -26.53 -8.48 -22.43
C GLY A 271 -27.95 -8.90 -22.05
N ASP A 272 -28.23 -10.20 -22.15
CA ASP A 272 -29.60 -10.74 -22.17
C ASP A 272 -30.37 -10.52 -20.85
N THR A 273 -31.61 -10.01 -20.95
CA THR A 273 -32.62 -9.95 -19.88
C THR A 273 -33.97 -10.54 -20.30
N THR A 274 -34.07 -11.19 -21.46
CA THR A 274 -35.33 -11.73 -22.02
C THR A 274 -36.00 -12.82 -21.19
N THR A 275 -35.24 -13.43 -20.27
CA THR A 275 -35.72 -14.45 -19.32
C THR A 275 -36.08 -13.88 -17.95
N PHE A 276 -35.87 -12.57 -17.73
CA PHE A 276 -36.10 -11.91 -16.45
C PHE A 276 -37.47 -11.24 -16.38
N SER A 277 -37.87 -10.87 -15.18
CA SER A 277 -39.07 -10.08 -14.95
C SER A 277 -38.87 -8.64 -15.46
N LYS A 278 -39.94 -7.97 -15.91
CA LYS A 278 -39.84 -6.62 -16.47
C LYS A 278 -39.47 -5.60 -15.40
N TYR A 279 -38.55 -4.70 -15.73
CA TYR A 279 -38.20 -3.56 -14.88
C TYR A 279 -39.45 -2.73 -14.52
N ALA A 280 -39.47 -2.21 -13.28
CA ALA A 280 -40.54 -1.37 -12.78
C ALA A 280 -40.05 0.00 -12.29
N ARG A 281 -38.98 0.04 -11.47
CA ARG A 281 -38.36 1.28 -10.95
C ARG A 281 -37.14 0.99 -10.06
N GLY A 282 -36.35 2.04 -9.86
CA GLY A 282 -35.26 2.07 -8.87
C GLY A 282 -34.09 1.18 -9.27
N GLY A 283 -33.11 1.12 -8.38
CA GLY A 283 -31.91 0.33 -8.59
C GLY A 283 -30.65 1.16 -8.58
N ILE A 284 -29.58 0.54 -8.10
CA ILE A 284 -28.23 1.08 -8.08
C ILE A 284 -27.36 0.09 -8.87
N VAL A 285 -26.62 0.59 -9.85
CA VAL A 285 -25.54 -0.16 -10.49
C VAL A 285 -24.23 0.19 -9.79
N THR A 286 -23.38 -0.81 -9.55
CA THR A 286 -22.07 -0.63 -8.92
C THR A 286 -21.01 -1.42 -9.70
N GLN A 287 -19.91 -0.74 -10.05
CA GLN A 287 -18.74 -1.35 -10.68
C GLN A 287 -18.15 -2.45 -9.78
N VAL A 288 -17.66 -3.53 -10.38
CA VAL A 288 -16.93 -4.59 -9.70
C VAL A 288 -15.55 -4.71 -10.33
N LYS A 289 -14.49 -4.44 -9.57
CA LYS A 289 -13.11 -4.59 -10.03
C LYS A 289 -12.80 -6.09 -10.14
N MET A 290 -12.67 -6.59 -11.36
CA MET A 290 -12.39 -8.01 -11.61
C MET A 290 -10.89 -8.31 -11.55
N PRO A 291 -10.46 -9.39 -10.87
CA PRO A 291 -9.05 -9.77 -10.83
C PRO A 291 -8.49 -10.06 -12.22
N LYS A 292 -7.36 -9.44 -12.55
CA LYS A 292 -6.63 -9.61 -13.81
C LYS A 292 -5.36 -10.43 -13.58
N LYS A 293 -5.23 -11.54 -14.31
CA LYS A 293 -3.98 -12.32 -14.34
C LYS A 293 -3.01 -11.71 -15.37
N THR A 294 -1.75 -11.65 -15.00
CA THR A 294 -0.62 -11.15 -15.80
C THR A 294 0.56 -12.11 -15.65
N SER A 295 1.34 -12.29 -16.71
CA SER A 295 2.61 -13.02 -16.70
C SER A 295 3.77 -12.04 -16.94
N PHE A 296 4.90 -12.25 -16.27
CA PHE A 296 6.14 -11.49 -16.46
C PHE A 296 7.19 -12.33 -17.20
#